data_AF-A0A957T929-F1
#
_entry.id   AF-A0A957T929-F1
#
_cell.length_a   1.000
_cell.length_b   1.000
_cell.length_c   1.000
_cell.angle_alpha   90.00
_cell.angle_beta   90.00
_cell.angle_gamma   90.00
#
_symmetry.space_group_name_H-M   'P 1'
#
loop_
_entity.id
_entity.type
_entity.pdbx_description
1 polymer ?
#
loop_
_entity_poly.entity_id
_entity_poly.type
_entity_poly.pdbx_seq_one_letter_code
_entity_poly.pdbx_strand_id
1 'polypeptide(L)'
;MSKSVLQRLRDVLSLEEKNNWAATAVAGGFRAFKEIWEADARKAGHEAAWVRQIGDRIQRYADAAREERAGIARQILGMLDRPQEIDSALRHVDRIGDAATQRAVTAEDDLTPAIPPPGPTPRARPQRRPIPTNGDVLDAPVETVAGIGPATAEVLARLGIDTVEDLIWHLPTRHDDYSELRPIADLLPGEQLAIVANLWKVEQRKLGFNRVMVQGVFNDGTGTLRATWWTPYKARELVEGKTYRLMGKVDLHMGQKVLNSPHLEPLRGKALGKGAILPVYPLTEGMKSSERLSRLIEKALNVAKSAIIDPLPEDLRRRFDLVD
;
A
#
# COMPACT_ATOMS: atom_id res chain seq x y z
N MET A 1 6.26 -27.06 -1.68
CA MET A 1 7.52 -27.42 -2.36
C MET A 1 8.51 -26.24 -2.45
N SER A 2 8.06 -24.98 -2.48
CA SER A 2 8.91 -23.77 -2.56
C SER A 2 9.91 -23.58 -1.40
N LYS A 3 9.50 -23.88 -0.15
CA LYS A 3 10.39 -23.78 1.04
C LYS A 3 11.68 -24.62 0.93
N SER A 4 11.68 -25.68 0.13
CA SER A 4 12.85 -26.57 -0.01
C SER A 4 13.99 -25.93 -0.81
N VAL A 5 13.70 -25.11 -1.82
CA VAL A 5 14.73 -24.57 -2.73
C VAL A 5 15.53 -23.44 -2.09
N LEU A 6 14.86 -22.58 -1.32
CA LEU A 6 15.49 -21.50 -0.57
C LEU A 6 16.30 -22.04 0.61
N GLN A 7 15.77 -23.06 1.30
CA GLN A 7 16.47 -23.68 2.43
C GLN A 7 17.76 -24.37 1.99
N ARG A 8 17.76 -25.07 0.85
CA ARG A 8 18.99 -25.67 0.29
C ARG A 8 20.09 -24.64 0.04
N LEU A 9 19.76 -23.46 -0.50
CA LEU A 9 20.76 -22.41 -0.72
C LEU A 9 21.28 -21.81 0.60
N ARG A 10 20.42 -21.70 1.62
CA ARG A 10 20.86 -21.30 2.99
C ARG A 10 21.79 -22.33 3.61
N ASP A 11 21.46 -23.60 3.50
CA ASP A 11 22.25 -24.69 4.08
C ASP A 11 23.64 -24.76 3.43
N VAL A 12 23.72 -24.57 2.11
CA VAL A 12 25.00 -24.49 1.37
C VAL A 12 25.85 -23.30 1.83
N LEU A 13 25.27 -22.10 1.97
CA LEU A 13 26.01 -20.92 2.43
C LEU A 13 26.44 -21.04 3.91
N SER A 14 25.66 -21.73 4.74
CA SER A 14 26.00 -22.01 6.14
C SER A 14 27.13 -23.03 6.27
N LEU A 15 27.20 -24.01 5.36
CA LEU A 15 28.31 -24.95 5.25
C LEU A 15 29.59 -24.26 4.78
N GLU A 16 29.48 -23.28 3.87
CA GLU A 16 30.59 -22.45 3.43
C GLU A 16 31.15 -21.56 4.55
N GLU A 17 30.28 -20.96 5.37
CA GLU A 17 30.70 -20.20 6.54
C GLU A 17 31.52 -21.06 7.51
N LYS A 18 31.05 -22.29 7.80
CA LYS A 18 31.77 -23.26 8.63
C LYS A 18 33.10 -23.70 8.02
N ASN A 19 33.17 -23.77 6.70
CA ASN A 19 34.38 -24.12 5.94
C ASN A 19 35.24 -22.89 5.58
N ASN A 20 35.00 -21.75 6.22
CA ASN A 20 35.74 -20.51 6.01
C ASN A 20 35.83 -20.11 4.51
N TRP A 21 34.68 -20.19 3.81
CA TRP A 21 34.43 -19.72 2.45
C TRP A 21 35.30 -20.38 1.35
N ALA A 22 35.61 -21.67 1.53
CA ALA A 22 36.49 -22.44 0.66
C ALA A 22 35.91 -22.82 -0.73
N ALA A 23 34.60 -22.61 -0.96
CA ALA A 23 33.84 -23.06 -2.14
C ALA A 23 33.85 -24.58 -2.37
N THR A 24 33.86 -25.36 -1.28
CA THR A 24 33.91 -26.83 -1.29
C THR A 24 32.60 -27.50 -0.85
N ALA A 25 31.59 -26.73 -0.43
CA ALA A 25 30.34 -27.27 0.11
C ALA A 25 29.44 -27.94 -0.95
N VAL A 26 29.72 -27.77 -2.25
CA VAL A 26 28.93 -28.37 -3.34
C VAL A 26 29.77 -29.33 -4.16
N ALA A 27 29.37 -30.60 -4.21
CA ALA A 27 29.93 -31.58 -5.14
C ALA A 27 29.64 -31.16 -6.60
N GLY A 28 30.69 -30.84 -7.37
CA GLY A 28 30.58 -30.31 -8.74
C GLY A 28 30.68 -28.78 -8.87
N GLY A 29 30.87 -28.06 -7.75
CA GLY A 29 31.15 -26.62 -7.73
C GLY A 29 29.91 -25.72 -7.87
N PHE A 30 30.07 -24.45 -7.50
CA PHE A 30 28.98 -23.47 -7.43
C PHE A 30 28.36 -23.11 -8.79
N ARG A 31 29.07 -23.38 -9.90
CA ARG A 31 28.55 -23.17 -11.28
C ARG A 31 27.49 -24.20 -11.66
N ALA A 32 27.72 -25.49 -11.37
CA ALA A 32 26.72 -26.53 -11.59
C ALA A 32 25.51 -26.37 -10.65
N PHE A 33 25.77 -25.94 -9.41
CA PHE A 33 24.72 -25.64 -8.45
C PHE A 33 23.80 -24.50 -8.90
N LYS A 34 24.36 -23.44 -9.51
CA LYS A 34 23.58 -22.33 -10.06
C LYS A 34 22.54 -22.82 -11.07
N GLU A 35 22.93 -23.66 -12.03
CA GLU A 35 22.02 -24.12 -13.10
C GLU A 35 20.87 -24.97 -12.53
N ILE A 36 21.19 -25.87 -11.60
CA ILE A 36 20.20 -26.71 -10.92
C ILE A 36 19.27 -25.84 -10.06
N TRP A 37 19.83 -24.88 -9.32
CA TRP A 37 19.06 -24.00 -8.44
C TRP A 37 18.14 -23.07 -9.24
N GLU A 38 18.59 -22.49 -10.36
CA GLU A 38 17.75 -21.67 -11.23
C GLU A 38 16.58 -22.46 -11.83
N ALA A 39 16.83 -23.70 -12.27
CA ALA A 39 15.80 -24.57 -12.81
C ALA A 39 14.76 -24.95 -11.73
N ASP A 40 15.23 -25.29 -10.53
CA ASP A 40 14.37 -25.61 -9.38
C ASP A 40 13.58 -24.38 -8.92
N ALA A 41 14.19 -23.19 -8.88
CA ALA A 41 13.52 -21.95 -8.48
C ALA A 41 12.45 -21.50 -9.49
N ARG A 42 12.70 -21.67 -10.80
CA ARG A 42 11.68 -21.45 -11.84
C ARG A 42 10.53 -22.45 -11.73
N LYS A 43 10.82 -23.74 -11.49
CA LYS A 43 9.79 -24.77 -11.25
C LYS A 43 8.98 -24.51 -9.97
N ALA A 44 9.60 -23.94 -8.94
CA ALA A 44 8.91 -23.54 -7.71
C ALA A 44 8.04 -22.28 -7.87
N GLY A 45 8.07 -21.63 -9.04
CA GLY A 45 7.22 -20.49 -9.36
C GLY A 45 7.75 -19.14 -8.87
N HIS A 46 9.06 -18.97 -8.69
CA HIS A 46 9.66 -17.67 -8.38
C HIS A 46 9.77 -16.78 -9.63
N GLU A 47 9.85 -15.45 -9.45
CA GLU A 47 9.98 -14.47 -10.54
C GLU A 47 11.29 -14.68 -11.34
N ALA A 48 11.21 -14.74 -12.67
CA ALA A 48 12.36 -15.02 -13.52
C ALA A 48 13.49 -13.98 -13.40
N ALA A 49 13.14 -12.70 -13.18
CA ALA A 49 14.10 -11.63 -12.96
C ALA A 49 14.85 -11.80 -11.63
N TRP A 50 14.13 -12.13 -10.55
CA TRP A 50 14.70 -12.39 -9.24
C TRP A 50 15.59 -13.64 -9.22
N VAL A 51 15.15 -14.73 -9.85
CA VAL A 51 15.94 -15.96 -10.00
C VAL A 51 17.24 -15.68 -10.75
N ARG A 52 17.18 -14.91 -11.85
CA ARG A 52 18.37 -14.48 -12.59
C ARG A 52 19.31 -13.62 -11.73
N GLN A 53 18.74 -12.72 -10.92
CA GLN A 53 19.50 -11.83 -10.05
C GLN A 53 20.26 -12.56 -8.92
N ILE A 54 19.69 -13.64 -8.41
CA ILE A 54 20.36 -14.53 -7.45
C ILE A 54 21.37 -15.42 -8.16
N GLY A 55 21.02 -15.97 -9.33
CA GLY A 55 21.93 -16.75 -10.16
C GLY A 55 23.21 -15.99 -10.55
N ASP A 56 23.10 -14.72 -10.90
CA ASP A 56 24.24 -13.85 -11.20
C ASP A 56 25.14 -13.62 -9.96
N ARG A 57 24.55 -13.58 -8.77
CA ARG A 57 25.32 -13.45 -7.51
C ARG A 57 25.96 -14.76 -7.08
N ILE A 58 25.31 -15.90 -7.29
CA ILE A 58 25.93 -17.22 -7.10
C ILE A 58 27.11 -17.39 -8.06
N GLN A 59 26.99 -16.90 -9.30
CA GLN A 59 28.11 -16.88 -10.24
C GLN A 59 29.26 -16.01 -9.73
N ARG A 60 28.98 -14.77 -9.29
CA ARG A 60 30.00 -13.90 -8.68
C ARG A 60 30.64 -14.52 -7.45
N TYR A 61 29.89 -15.24 -6.62
CA TYR A 61 30.43 -15.98 -5.48
C TYR A 61 31.40 -17.08 -5.91
N ALA A 62 31.09 -17.81 -6.99
CA ALA A 62 31.95 -18.84 -7.54
C ALA A 62 33.28 -18.29 -8.08
N ASP A 63 33.25 -17.09 -8.67
CA ASP A 63 34.40 -16.46 -9.32
C ASP A 63 35.20 -15.53 -8.37
N ALA A 64 34.68 -15.22 -7.18
CA ALA A 64 35.30 -14.32 -6.22
C ALA A 64 36.40 -14.97 -5.37
N ALA A 65 37.36 -14.14 -4.93
CA ALA A 65 38.39 -14.50 -3.96
C ALA A 65 37.78 -14.75 -2.56
N ARG A 66 38.49 -15.53 -1.73
CA ARG A 66 38.01 -15.97 -0.41
C ARG A 66 37.53 -14.83 0.50
N GLU A 67 38.18 -13.68 0.41
CA GLU A 67 37.90 -12.49 1.22
C GLU A 67 36.59 -11.78 0.81
N GLU A 68 36.20 -11.87 -0.45
CA GLU A 68 34.99 -11.22 -0.99
C GLU A 68 33.73 -12.09 -0.87
N ARG A 69 33.92 -13.41 -0.73
CA ARG A 69 32.84 -14.40 -0.65
C ARG A 69 31.88 -14.17 0.52
N ALA A 70 32.39 -13.76 1.68
CA ALA A 70 31.57 -13.45 2.86
C ALA A 70 30.64 -12.25 2.64
N GLY A 71 31.06 -11.27 1.84
CA GLY A 71 30.23 -10.11 1.48
C GLY A 71 29.12 -10.49 0.50
N ILE A 72 29.45 -11.30 -0.51
CA ILE A 72 28.50 -11.78 -1.52
C ILE A 72 27.47 -12.72 -0.88
N ALA A 73 27.88 -13.62 0.02
CA ALA A 73 26.99 -14.52 0.75
C ALA A 73 25.97 -13.74 1.60
N ARG A 74 26.39 -12.68 2.31
CA ARG A 74 25.48 -11.80 3.06
C ARG A 74 24.48 -11.09 2.16
N GLN A 75 24.89 -10.66 0.96
CA GLN A 75 23.96 -10.08 -0.02
C GLN A 75 22.93 -11.09 -0.53
N ILE A 76 23.35 -12.34 -0.77
CA ILE A 76 22.45 -13.42 -1.18
C ILE A 76 21.45 -13.73 -0.06
N LEU A 77 21.90 -13.88 1.18
CA LEU A 77 21.03 -14.11 2.35
C LEU A 77 20.05 -12.97 2.56
N GLY A 78 20.50 -11.71 2.47
CA GLY A 78 19.62 -10.54 2.56
C GLY A 78 18.57 -10.44 1.44
N MET A 79 18.80 -11.07 0.28
CA MET A 79 17.79 -11.19 -0.77
C MET A 79 16.82 -12.36 -0.55
N LEU A 80 17.25 -13.41 0.13
CA LEU A 80 16.44 -14.58 0.49
C LEU A 80 15.50 -14.33 1.67
N ASP A 81 15.87 -13.42 2.58
CA ASP A 81 15.05 -13.03 3.74
C ASP A 81 14.06 -11.90 3.46
N ARG A 82 14.02 -11.38 2.23
CA ARG A 82 12.89 -10.55 1.81
C ARG A 82 11.63 -11.44 1.73
N PRO A 83 10.51 -11.09 2.40
CA PRO A 83 9.31 -11.90 2.37
C PRO A 83 8.79 -12.03 0.93
N GLN A 84 9.04 -13.21 0.35
CA GLN A 84 8.63 -13.63 -1.00
C GLN A 84 7.21 -14.24 -1.01
N GLU A 85 6.37 -13.96 -0.01
CA GLU A 85 5.00 -14.52 0.06
C GLU A 85 3.96 -13.77 -0.79
N ILE A 86 4.40 -12.82 -1.62
CA ILE A 86 3.49 -11.98 -2.42
C ILE A 86 3.12 -12.66 -3.77
N ASP A 87 3.98 -13.52 -4.32
CA ASP A 87 3.86 -13.93 -5.73
C ASP A 87 2.87 -15.09 -5.99
N SER A 88 2.63 -15.97 -5.00
CA SER A 88 1.71 -17.11 -5.18
C SER A 88 0.23 -16.72 -5.13
N ALA A 89 -0.13 -15.71 -4.32
CA ALA A 89 -1.47 -15.13 -4.31
C ALA A 89 -1.71 -14.29 -5.58
N LEU A 90 -0.69 -13.57 -6.06
CA LEU A 90 -0.75 -12.72 -7.26
C LEU A 90 -0.97 -13.50 -8.57
N ARG A 91 -0.34 -14.66 -8.75
CA ARG A 91 -0.47 -15.46 -10.00
C ARG A 91 -1.86 -16.04 -10.25
N HIS A 92 -2.75 -16.04 -9.25
CA HIS A 92 -4.15 -16.42 -9.43
C HIS A 92 -5.02 -15.23 -9.87
N VAL A 93 -4.64 -14.00 -9.48
CA VAL A 93 -5.36 -12.77 -9.79
C VAL A 93 -5.05 -12.26 -11.20
N ASP A 94 -3.78 -12.29 -11.64
CA ASP A 94 -3.36 -11.83 -12.97
C ASP A 94 -4.00 -12.65 -14.12
N ARG A 95 -4.17 -13.98 -13.93
CA ARG A 95 -4.78 -14.86 -14.95
C ARG A 95 -6.25 -14.54 -15.26
N ILE A 96 -6.96 -13.87 -14.34
CA ILE A 96 -8.35 -13.47 -14.51
C ILE A 96 -8.43 -12.04 -15.11
N GLY A 97 -7.46 -11.18 -14.79
CA GLY A 97 -7.35 -9.83 -15.35
C GLY A 97 -7.21 -9.82 -16.88
N ASP A 98 -6.29 -10.62 -17.42
CA ASP A 98 -6.02 -10.66 -18.86
C ASP A 98 -7.20 -11.20 -19.69
N ALA A 99 -7.99 -12.13 -19.13
CA ALA A 99 -9.15 -12.71 -19.81
C ALA A 99 -10.39 -11.79 -19.82
N ALA A 100 -10.52 -10.90 -18.84
CA ALA A 100 -11.61 -9.93 -18.76
C ALA A 100 -11.33 -8.66 -19.59
N THR A 101 -10.08 -8.21 -19.64
CA THR A 101 -9.67 -7.05 -20.45
C THR A 101 -9.88 -7.27 -21.94
N GLN A 102 -9.69 -8.49 -22.46
CA GLN A 102 -9.90 -8.80 -23.89
C GLN A 102 -11.37 -8.81 -24.33
N ARG A 103 -12.34 -8.96 -23.40
CA ARG A 103 -13.78 -8.91 -23.73
C ARG A 103 -14.37 -7.50 -23.68
N ALA A 104 -13.73 -6.55 -23.00
CA ALA A 104 -14.22 -5.19 -22.87
C ALA A 104 -13.79 -4.28 -24.05
N VAL A 105 -12.64 -4.55 -24.68
CA VAL A 105 -12.10 -3.69 -25.75
C VAL A 105 -12.87 -3.85 -27.08
N THR A 106 -13.57 -4.96 -27.30
CA THR A 106 -14.31 -5.21 -28.56
C THR A 106 -15.72 -4.61 -28.61
N ALA A 107 -16.18 -3.93 -27.56
CA ALA A 107 -17.57 -3.44 -27.47
C ALA A 107 -17.72 -1.90 -27.53
N GLU A 108 -16.64 -1.13 -27.71
CA GLU A 108 -16.69 0.35 -27.63
C GLU A 108 -16.64 1.09 -28.99
N ASP A 109 -16.63 0.39 -30.13
CA ASP A 109 -16.35 1.03 -31.44
C ASP A 109 -17.58 1.50 -32.25
N ASP A 110 -18.76 1.62 -31.64
CA ASP A 110 -19.99 1.91 -32.39
C ASP A 110 -20.99 2.85 -31.69
N LEU A 111 -20.53 4.03 -31.23
CA LEU A 111 -21.41 5.11 -30.79
C LEU A 111 -21.00 6.47 -31.39
N THR A 112 -21.83 6.96 -32.30
CA THR A 112 -21.85 8.31 -32.87
C THR A 112 -21.88 9.38 -31.76
N PRO A 113 -21.12 10.49 -31.87
CA PRO A 113 -21.03 11.47 -30.80
C PRO A 113 -22.33 12.26 -30.63
N ALA A 114 -22.96 12.13 -29.46
CA ALA A 114 -24.07 12.98 -29.03
C ALA A 114 -23.56 14.38 -28.66
N ILE A 115 -24.23 15.40 -29.19
CA ILE A 115 -23.98 16.81 -28.90
C ILE A 115 -24.30 17.08 -27.41
N PRO A 116 -23.38 17.65 -26.61
CA PRO A 116 -23.62 17.91 -25.20
C PRO A 116 -24.62 19.08 -25.00
N PRO A 117 -25.49 19.02 -23.98
CA PRO A 117 -26.36 20.14 -23.63
C PRO A 117 -25.55 21.33 -23.07
N PRO A 118 -26.08 22.57 -23.14
CA PRO A 118 -25.36 23.77 -22.73
C PRO A 118 -24.98 23.70 -21.25
N GLY A 119 -23.70 23.94 -20.97
CA GLY A 119 -23.14 23.87 -19.63
C GLY A 119 -23.70 24.92 -18.66
N PRO A 120 -23.68 24.66 -17.35
CA PRO A 120 -24.05 25.66 -16.35
C PRO A 120 -23.07 26.84 -16.37
N THR A 121 -23.63 28.03 -16.13
CA THR A 121 -22.95 29.32 -16.05
C THR A 121 -21.69 29.24 -15.18
N PRO A 122 -20.56 29.90 -15.56
CA PRO A 122 -19.33 29.84 -14.78
C PRO A 122 -19.55 30.40 -13.38
N ARG A 123 -19.58 29.53 -12.37
CA ARG A 123 -19.36 29.98 -10.98
C ARG A 123 -17.96 30.59 -10.93
N ALA A 124 -17.88 31.82 -10.44
CA ALA A 124 -16.63 32.53 -10.23
C ALA A 124 -15.62 31.62 -9.53
N ARG A 125 -14.45 31.39 -10.15
CA ARG A 125 -13.32 30.76 -9.47
C ARG A 125 -13.04 31.58 -8.21
N PRO A 126 -12.99 30.98 -7.01
CA PRO A 126 -12.43 31.69 -5.87
C PRO A 126 -11.01 32.10 -6.26
N GLN A 127 -10.73 33.40 -6.15
CA GLN A 127 -9.44 33.97 -6.46
C GLN A 127 -8.40 33.23 -5.61
N ARG A 128 -7.37 32.66 -6.26
CA ARG A 128 -6.23 32.06 -5.55
C ARG A 128 -5.61 33.17 -4.70
N ARG A 129 -5.81 33.11 -3.39
CA ARG A 129 -5.08 33.97 -2.46
C ARG A 129 -3.57 33.69 -2.64
N PRO A 130 -2.71 34.72 -2.61
CA PRO A 130 -1.28 34.53 -2.71
C PRO A 130 -0.80 33.58 -1.62
N ILE A 131 0.10 32.66 -1.98
CA ILE A 131 0.75 31.76 -1.04
C ILE A 131 1.65 32.64 -0.17
N PRO A 132 1.47 32.67 1.17
CA PRO A 132 2.32 33.46 2.04
C PRO A 132 3.78 32.98 1.99
N THR A 133 4.73 33.87 2.28
CA THR A 133 6.17 33.57 2.30
C THR A 133 6.50 32.71 3.54
N ASN A 134 7.60 31.95 3.53
CA ASN A 134 7.97 30.88 4.47
C ASN A 134 7.73 31.07 5.98
N GLY A 135 7.61 32.28 6.53
CA GLY A 135 7.22 32.49 7.94
C GLY A 135 5.70 32.57 8.16
N ASP A 136 4.95 33.10 7.19
CA ASP A 136 3.52 33.40 7.29
C ASP A 136 2.61 32.17 7.05
N VAL A 137 3.16 31.07 6.53
CA VAL A 137 2.36 29.89 6.13
C VAL A 137 1.89 29.09 7.33
N LEU A 138 2.68 29.05 8.41
CA LEU A 138 2.36 28.31 9.63
C LEU A 138 1.28 29.03 10.46
N ASP A 139 1.41 30.34 10.61
CA ASP A 139 0.43 31.21 11.27
C ASP A 139 -0.83 31.47 10.42
N ALA A 140 -0.83 31.03 9.15
CA ALA A 140 -1.96 31.23 8.27
C ALA A 140 -3.21 30.51 8.81
N PRO A 141 -4.42 31.06 8.59
CA PRO A 141 -5.66 30.38 8.94
C PRO A 141 -5.77 29.01 8.24
N VAL A 142 -6.36 28.02 8.92
CA VAL A 142 -6.60 26.67 8.35
C VAL A 142 -7.35 26.67 7.01
N GLU A 143 -8.15 27.71 6.74
CA GLU A 143 -8.88 27.88 5.47
C GLU A 143 -7.98 27.99 4.24
N THR A 144 -6.70 28.32 4.43
CA THR A 144 -5.71 28.38 3.35
C THR A 144 -5.40 27.01 2.76
N VAL A 145 -5.63 25.93 3.53
CA VAL A 145 -5.37 24.55 3.09
C VAL A 145 -6.48 24.07 2.16
N ALA A 146 -6.08 23.58 0.98
CA ALA A 146 -7.01 23.14 -0.05
C ALA A 146 -7.92 21.98 0.41
N GLY A 147 -9.22 22.26 0.57
CA GLY A 147 -10.22 21.29 1.01
C GLY A 147 -10.80 21.58 2.38
N ILE A 148 -10.28 22.59 3.08
CA ILE A 148 -10.90 23.18 4.27
C ILE A 148 -11.78 24.34 3.81
N GLY A 149 -13.10 24.13 3.85
CA GLY A 149 -14.09 25.19 3.64
C GLY A 149 -14.56 25.76 4.98
N PRO A 150 -15.37 26.82 4.97
CA PRO A 150 -15.80 27.51 6.20
C PRO A 150 -16.47 26.57 7.21
N ALA A 151 -17.29 25.61 6.74
CA ALA A 151 -17.92 24.62 7.62
C ALA A 151 -16.93 23.61 8.22
N THR A 152 -15.84 23.27 7.51
CA THR A 152 -14.79 22.41 8.08
C THR A 152 -13.89 23.20 9.02
N ALA A 153 -13.61 24.47 8.71
CA ALA A 153 -12.86 25.38 9.57
C ALA A 153 -13.58 25.60 10.91
N GLU A 154 -14.90 25.79 10.92
CA GLU A 154 -15.67 25.92 12.17
C GLU A 154 -15.54 24.67 13.07
N VAL A 155 -15.55 23.48 12.46
CA VAL A 155 -15.37 22.22 13.20
C VAL A 155 -13.93 22.08 13.73
N LEU A 156 -12.94 22.55 12.97
CA LEU A 156 -11.54 22.61 13.41
C LEU A 156 -11.32 23.65 14.52
N ALA A 157 -11.96 24.80 14.45
CA ALA A 157 -11.89 25.82 15.50
C ALA A 157 -12.43 25.28 16.85
N ARG A 158 -13.45 24.41 16.82
CA ARG A 158 -13.95 23.71 18.02
C ARG A 158 -12.92 22.74 18.64
N LEU A 159 -11.94 22.30 17.86
CA LEU A 159 -10.79 21.53 18.33
C LEU A 159 -9.66 22.40 18.87
N GLY A 160 -9.80 23.74 18.84
CA GLY A 160 -8.71 24.67 19.09
C GLY A 160 -7.68 24.69 17.96
N ILE A 161 -8.10 24.38 16.73
CA ILE A 161 -7.25 24.35 15.55
C ILE A 161 -7.65 25.52 14.64
N ASP A 162 -6.92 26.63 14.75
CA ASP A 162 -7.21 27.86 14.02
C ASP A 162 -6.17 28.14 12.92
N THR A 163 -4.93 27.68 13.12
CA THR A 163 -3.81 27.88 12.21
C THR A 163 -3.35 26.60 11.50
N VAL A 164 -2.56 26.75 10.44
CA VAL A 164 -1.90 25.61 9.76
C VAL A 164 -0.95 24.90 10.72
N GLU A 165 -0.25 25.64 11.58
CA GLU A 165 0.59 25.08 12.63
C GLU A 165 -0.20 24.19 13.60
N ASP A 166 -1.32 24.68 14.13
CA ASP A 166 -2.18 23.90 15.04
C ASP A 166 -2.63 22.58 14.39
N LEU A 167 -2.93 22.61 13.08
CA LEU A 167 -3.37 21.44 12.34
C LEU A 167 -2.25 20.42 12.17
N ILE A 168 -1.01 20.87 11.97
CA ILE A 168 0.17 20.00 11.85
C ILE A 168 0.53 19.38 13.20
N TRP A 169 0.44 20.15 14.27
CA TRP A 169 0.68 19.69 15.65
C TRP A 169 -0.46 18.87 16.24
N HIS A 170 -1.58 18.73 15.53
CA HIS A 170 -2.64 17.84 15.93
C HIS A 170 -2.24 16.38 15.68
N LEU A 171 -1.49 15.79 16.62
CA LEU A 171 -0.90 14.46 16.49
C LEU A 171 -1.95 13.33 16.59
N PRO A 172 -1.70 12.19 15.91
CA PRO A 172 -2.56 11.02 16.01
C PRO A 172 -2.48 10.37 17.41
N THR A 173 -3.60 9.85 17.87
CA THR A 173 -3.70 9.14 19.17
C THR A 173 -3.10 7.74 19.12
N ARG A 174 -3.20 7.08 17.97
CA ARG A 174 -2.59 5.78 17.71
C ARG A 174 -2.31 5.63 16.22
N HIS A 175 -1.54 4.61 15.89
CA HIS A 175 -1.28 4.20 14.53
C HIS A 175 -1.78 2.77 14.34
N ASP A 176 -2.61 2.56 13.33
CA ASP A 176 -3.04 1.23 12.94
C ASP A 176 -2.05 0.68 11.92
N ASP A 177 -1.41 -0.44 12.24
CA ASP A 177 -0.41 -1.07 11.38
C ASP A 177 -1.08 -2.00 10.36
N TYR A 178 -0.99 -1.64 9.08
CA TYR A 178 -1.43 -2.47 7.96
C TYR A 178 -0.27 -2.84 7.04
N SER A 179 0.95 -2.94 7.58
CA SER A 179 2.18 -3.29 6.85
C SER A 179 2.12 -4.69 6.24
N GLU A 180 1.41 -5.60 6.91
CA GLU A 180 1.27 -7.00 6.49
C GLU A 180 0.09 -7.19 5.52
N LEU A 181 0.38 -7.87 4.41
CA LEU A 181 -0.60 -8.28 3.42
C LEU A 181 -0.88 -9.77 3.58
N ARG A 182 -2.16 -10.14 3.72
CA ARG A 182 -2.55 -11.57 3.79
C ARG A 182 -3.67 -11.90 2.79
N PRO A 183 -3.67 -13.12 2.22
CA PRO A 183 -4.77 -13.58 1.37
C PRO A 183 -6.04 -13.78 2.19
N ILE A 184 -7.19 -13.68 1.54
CA ILE A 184 -8.52 -13.81 2.17
C ILE A 184 -8.67 -15.16 2.87
N ALA A 185 -8.12 -16.23 2.33
CA ALA A 185 -8.20 -17.57 2.92
C ALA A 185 -7.59 -17.64 4.34
N ASP A 186 -6.49 -16.94 4.58
CA ASP A 186 -5.71 -17.06 5.82
C ASP A 186 -6.13 -16.07 6.91
N LEU A 187 -7.08 -15.19 6.61
CA LEU A 187 -7.58 -14.21 7.57
C LEU A 187 -8.25 -14.87 8.77
N LEU A 188 -7.91 -14.40 9.97
CA LEU A 188 -8.60 -14.77 11.20
C LEU A 188 -9.51 -13.63 11.69
N PRO A 189 -10.68 -13.94 12.26
CA PRO A 189 -11.54 -12.93 12.86
C PRO A 189 -10.82 -12.18 13.98
N GLY A 190 -10.96 -10.86 14.02
CA GLY A 190 -10.34 -9.99 15.01
C GLY A 190 -9.01 -9.38 14.57
N GLU A 191 -8.37 -9.89 13.51
CA GLU A 191 -7.12 -9.34 12.98
C GLU A 191 -7.34 -8.01 12.25
N GLN A 192 -6.32 -7.15 12.26
CA GLN A 192 -6.30 -5.86 11.59
C GLN A 192 -5.13 -5.84 10.62
N LEU A 193 -5.42 -5.92 9.32
CA LEU A 193 -4.41 -6.18 8.27
C LEU A 193 -4.86 -5.65 6.90
N ALA A 194 -3.93 -5.64 5.93
CA ALA A 194 -4.21 -5.25 4.56
C ALA A 194 -4.51 -6.49 3.67
N ILE A 195 -5.46 -6.33 2.75
CA ILE A 195 -5.88 -7.36 1.80
C ILE A 195 -5.91 -6.73 0.41
N VAL A 196 -5.49 -7.46 -0.61
CA VAL A 196 -5.57 -7.05 -2.01
C VAL A 196 -6.56 -7.97 -2.71
N ALA A 197 -7.62 -7.40 -3.26
CA ALA A 197 -8.68 -8.19 -3.87
C ALA A 197 -9.39 -7.43 -5.00
N ASN A 198 -9.93 -8.20 -5.94
CA ASN A 198 -10.76 -7.70 -7.02
C ASN A 198 -12.18 -7.53 -6.53
N LEU A 199 -12.79 -6.39 -6.85
CA LEU A 199 -14.20 -6.14 -6.61
C LEU A 199 -15.03 -6.87 -7.67
N TRP A 200 -15.80 -7.87 -7.26
CA TRP A 200 -16.68 -8.62 -8.15
C TRP A 200 -18.05 -8.00 -8.31
N LYS A 201 -18.62 -7.51 -7.20
CA LYS A 201 -19.99 -7.00 -7.21
C LYS A 201 -20.15 -5.87 -6.21
N VAL A 202 -20.89 -4.84 -6.60
CA VAL A 202 -21.35 -3.77 -5.70
C VAL A 202 -22.87 -3.85 -5.57
N GLU A 203 -23.35 -3.84 -4.33
CA GLU A 203 -24.76 -3.77 -4.02
C GLU A 203 -25.02 -2.55 -3.14
N GLN A 204 -26.02 -1.74 -3.52
CA GLN A 204 -26.52 -0.67 -2.68
C GLN A 204 -27.92 -1.04 -2.18
N ARG A 205 -28.09 -1.10 -0.86
CA ARG A 205 -29.38 -1.41 -0.22
C ARG A 205 -29.81 -0.25 0.66
N LYS A 206 -31.07 0.17 0.54
CA LYS A 206 -31.71 1.09 1.49
C LYS A 206 -32.29 0.27 2.64
N LEU A 207 -31.82 0.49 3.87
CA LEU A 207 -32.29 -0.18 5.10
C LEU A 207 -33.25 0.72 5.90
N GLY A 208 -34.21 1.35 5.23
CA GLY A 208 -35.20 2.25 5.84
C GLY A 208 -35.09 3.70 5.36
N PHE A 209 -35.72 4.62 6.09
CA PHE A 209 -36.01 5.99 5.62
C PHE A 209 -34.76 6.87 5.41
N ASN A 210 -33.62 6.56 6.06
CA ASN A 210 -32.40 7.36 5.92
C ASN A 210 -31.09 6.58 6.06
N ARG A 211 -31.12 5.25 5.95
CA ARG A 211 -29.92 4.41 6.05
C ARG A 211 -29.66 3.71 4.72
N VAL A 212 -28.53 4.03 4.10
CA VAL A 212 -28.04 3.39 2.89
C VAL A 212 -26.80 2.58 3.24
N MET A 213 -26.83 1.30 2.89
CA MET A 213 -25.71 0.39 3.02
C MET A 213 -25.16 0.10 1.62
N VAL A 214 -23.88 0.31 1.44
CA VAL A 214 -23.14 -0.07 0.24
C VAL A 214 -22.29 -1.27 0.61
N GLN A 215 -22.36 -2.32 -0.20
CA GLN A 215 -21.68 -3.57 0.06
C GLN A 215 -20.91 -3.99 -1.18
N GLY A 216 -19.61 -4.22 -1.04
CA GLY A 216 -18.75 -4.78 -2.08
C GLY A 216 -18.40 -6.22 -1.75
N VAL A 217 -18.48 -7.10 -2.74
CA VAL A 217 -17.97 -8.47 -2.67
C VAL A 217 -16.61 -8.50 -3.35
N PHE A 218 -15.58 -8.86 -2.59
CA PHE A 218 -14.19 -8.91 -3.02
C PHE A 218 -13.70 -10.35 -3.09
N ASN A 219 -12.86 -10.63 -4.06
CA ASN A 219 -12.26 -11.93 -4.29
C ASN A 219 -10.80 -11.77 -4.71
N ASP A 220 -9.93 -12.59 -4.13
CA ASP A 220 -8.49 -12.62 -4.40
C ASP A 220 -8.05 -13.96 -5.01
N GLY A 221 -8.99 -14.81 -5.43
CA GLY A 221 -8.74 -16.18 -5.88
C GLY A 221 -8.63 -17.22 -4.76
N THR A 222 -8.33 -16.82 -3.52
CA THR A 222 -8.21 -17.73 -2.37
C THR A 222 -9.50 -17.80 -1.55
N GLY A 223 -10.27 -16.71 -1.54
CA GLY A 223 -11.55 -16.65 -0.85
C GLY A 223 -12.41 -15.47 -1.29
N THR A 224 -13.55 -15.33 -0.62
CA THR A 224 -14.44 -14.17 -0.79
C THR A 224 -14.58 -13.43 0.53
N LEU A 225 -14.65 -12.11 0.42
CA LEU A 225 -14.82 -11.21 1.56
C LEU A 225 -15.83 -10.13 1.22
N ARG A 226 -16.65 -9.76 2.20
CA ARG A 226 -17.67 -8.72 2.05
C ARG A 226 -17.25 -7.47 2.80
N ALA A 227 -17.08 -6.36 2.10
CA ALA A 227 -16.85 -5.07 2.73
C ALA A 227 -18.13 -4.23 2.70
N THR A 228 -18.47 -3.61 3.84
CA THR A 228 -19.70 -2.84 4.00
C THR A 228 -19.37 -1.40 4.37
N TRP A 229 -20.01 -0.43 3.72
CA TRP A 229 -19.92 0.98 4.05
C TRP A 229 -21.32 1.56 4.29
N TRP A 230 -21.44 2.40 5.31
CA TRP A 230 -22.69 3.09 5.67
C TRP A 230 -22.84 4.44 4.99
N THR A 231 -22.04 4.70 3.96
CA THR A 231 -21.96 6.01 3.32
C THR A 231 -22.33 5.89 1.84
N PRO A 232 -23.41 6.54 1.38
CA PRO A 232 -24.00 6.27 0.06
C PRO A 232 -23.08 6.64 -1.10
N TYR A 233 -22.20 7.64 -0.95
CA TYR A 233 -21.29 8.05 -2.01
C TYR A 233 -20.26 6.97 -2.38
N LYS A 234 -19.97 6.03 -1.46
CA LYS A 234 -18.97 4.97 -1.70
C LYS A 234 -19.33 4.10 -2.89
N ALA A 235 -20.63 3.91 -3.17
CA ALA A 235 -21.09 3.16 -4.33
C ALA A 235 -20.59 3.74 -5.66
N ARG A 236 -20.31 5.06 -5.73
CA ARG A 236 -19.79 5.71 -6.94
C ARG A 236 -18.27 5.58 -7.09
N GLU A 237 -17.56 5.32 -6.00
CA GLU A 237 -16.10 5.13 -6.00
C GLU A 237 -15.72 3.69 -6.36
N LEU A 238 -16.61 2.74 -6.07
CA LEU A 238 -16.44 1.33 -6.33
C LEU A 238 -16.78 1.00 -7.79
N VAL A 239 -15.76 0.57 -8.53
CA VAL A 239 -15.91 0.07 -9.91
C VAL A 239 -15.61 -1.42 -9.94
N GLU A 240 -16.61 -2.21 -10.35
CA GLU A 240 -16.51 -3.66 -10.53
C GLU A 240 -15.38 -4.03 -11.51
N GLY A 241 -14.74 -5.17 -11.28
CA GLY A 241 -13.61 -5.65 -12.06
C GLY A 241 -12.26 -5.02 -11.71
N LYS A 242 -12.22 -3.96 -10.88
CA LYS A 242 -10.96 -3.35 -10.43
C LYS A 242 -10.41 -3.98 -9.15
N THR A 243 -9.10 -3.91 -9.01
CA THR A 243 -8.36 -4.34 -7.82
C THR A 243 -8.26 -3.22 -6.79
N TYR A 244 -8.48 -3.55 -5.52
CA TYR A 244 -8.39 -2.62 -4.40
C TYR A 244 -7.57 -3.20 -3.26
N ARG A 245 -6.89 -2.31 -2.54
CA ARG A 245 -6.33 -2.59 -1.22
C ARG A 245 -7.36 -2.22 -0.16
N LEU A 246 -7.72 -3.20 0.65
CA LEU A 246 -8.64 -3.07 1.78
C LEU A 246 -7.85 -3.13 3.07
N MET A 247 -8.01 -2.16 3.94
CA MET A 247 -7.34 -2.08 5.24
C MET A 247 -8.40 -1.93 6.32
N GLY A 248 -8.47 -2.89 7.23
CA GLY A 248 -9.43 -2.83 8.33
C GLY A 248 -9.40 -4.08 9.20
N LYS A 249 -10.28 -4.08 10.19
CA LYS A 249 -10.48 -5.21 11.08
C LYS A 249 -11.39 -6.25 10.45
N VAL A 250 -10.90 -7.48 10.34
CA VAL A 250 -11.65 -8.64 9.85
C VAL A 250 -12.60 -9.12 10.93
N ASP A 251 -13.85 -9.36 10.54
CA ASP A 251 -14.89 -9.93 11.39
C ASP A 251 -15.57 -11.11 10.68
N LEU A 252 -16.40 -11.85 11.41
CA LEU A 252 -17.15 -12.99 10.88
C LEU A 252 -18.66 -12.73 11.03
N HIS A 253 -19.37 -12.73 9.91
CA HIS A 253 -20.83 -12.61 9.91
C HIS A 253 -21.46 -13.78 9.15
N MET A 254 -22.28 -14.58 9.85
CA MET A 254 -22.93 -15.78 9.29
C MET A 254 -21.94 -16.70 8.56
N GLY A 255 -20.74 -16.88 9.12
CA GLY A 255 -19.69 -17.72 8.53
C GLY A 255 -18.93 -17.09 7.36
N GLN A 256 -19.26 -15.86 6.94
CA GLN A 256 -18.52 -15.11 5.93
C GLN A 256 -17.58 -14.09 6.57
N LYS A 257 -16.38 -13.93 6.00
CA LYS A 257 -15.43 -12.88 6.39
C LYS A 257 -15.96 -11.53 5.94
N VAL A 258 -16.03 -10.59 6.86
CA VAL A 258 -16.56 -9.24 6.60
C VAL A 258 -15.61 -8.15 7.08
N LEU A 259 -15.63 -7.03 6.40
CA LEU A 259 -15.00 -5.79 6.81
C LEU A 259 -16.07 -4.72 6.98
N ASN A 260 -16.09 -4.06 8.14
CA ASN A 260 -16.99 -2.96 8.41
C ASN A 260 -16.25 -1.63 8.22
N SER A 261 -16.72 -0.82 7.26
CA SER A 261 -16.14 0.45 6.85
C SER A 261 -14.60 0.42 6.70
N PRO A 262 -14.02 -0.55 5.96
CA PRO A 262 -12.57 -0.58 5.77
C PRO A 262 -12.12 0.64 4.96
N HIS A 263 -10.86 1.04 5.19
CA HIS A 263 -10.18 1.94 4.29
C HIS A 263 -9.93 1.23 2.96
N LEU A 264 -10.17 1.95 1.87
CA LEU A 264 -10.13 1.39 0.53
C LEU A 264 -9.29 2.29 -0.36
N GLU A 265 -8.30 1.68 -1.01
CA GLU A 265 -7.40 2.33 -1.94
C GLU A 265 -7.42 1.61 -3.28
N PRO A 266 -7.75 2.30 -4.39
CA PRO A 266 -7.70 1.71 -5.72
C PRO A 266 -6.25 1.45 -6.12
N LEU A 267 -5.94 0.21 -6.48
CA LEU A 267 -4.62 -0.14 -6.99
C LEU A 267 -4.55 0.13 -8.49
N ARG A 268 -3.60 0.97 -8.90
CA ARG A 268 -3.33 1.27 -10.31
C ARG A 268 -1.94 0.77 -10.67
N GLY A 269 -1.86 -0.34 -11.41
CA GLY A 269 -0.60 -0.91 -11.91
C GLY A 269 0.01 -2.01 -11.04
N LYS A 270 1.22 -2.46 -11.43
CA LYS A 270 1.90 -3.67 -10.90
C LYS A 270 2.59 -3.51 -9.53
N ALA A 271 2.70 -2.30 -9.00
CA ALA A 271 3.37 -2.08 -7.72
C ALA A 271 2.33 -2.05 -6.59
N LEU A 272 2.12 -3.20 -5.94
CA LEU A 272 1.61 -3.19 -4.58
C LEU A 272 2.69 -2.54 -3.71
N GLY A 273 2.45 -1.29 -3.30
CA GLY A 273 3.29 -0.65 -2.29
C GLY A 273 3.31 -1.51 -1.02
N LYS A 274 4.33 -1.32 -0.16
CA LYS A 274 4.32 -1.85 1.20
C LYS A 274 2.99 -1.49 1.87
N GLY A 275 2.51 -2.33 2.77
CA GLY A 275 1.38 -1.97 3.62
C GLY A 275 1.61 -0.63 4.31
N ALA A 276 0.53 0.06 4.66
CA ALA A 276 0.60 1.43 5.18
C ALA A 276 0.32 1.44 6.69
N ILE A 277 1.06 2.25 7.42
CA ILE A 277 0.71 2.59 8.79
C ILE A 277 -0.24 3.78 8.72
N LEU A 278 -1.48 3.60 9.22
CA LEU A 278 -2.50 4.64 9.14
C LEU A 278 -2.65 5.37 10.49
N PRO A 279 -2.51 6.71 10.52
CA PRO A 279 -2.71 7.48 11.73
C PRO A 279 -4.21 7.58 12.09
N VAL A 280 -4.52 7.41 13.37
CA VAL A 280 -5.87 7.52 13.93
C VAL A 280 -5.98 8.76 14.79
N TYR A 281 -6.78 9.71 14.31
CA TYR A 281 -7.07 10.96 14.98
C TYR A 281 -8.35 10.88 15.82
N PRO A 282 -8.43 11.63 16.93
CA PRO A 282 -9.63 11.71 17.73
C PRO A 282 -10.77 12.34 16.92
N LEU A 283 -11.90 11.66 16.86
CA LEU A 283 -13.09 12.15 16.17
C LEU A 283 -13.86 13.09 17.12
N THR A 284 -14.19 14.29 16.64
CA THR A 284 -15.06 15.23 17.37
C THR A 284 -16.40 15.44 16.67
N GLU A 285 -17.34 16.06 17.39
CA GLU A 285 -18.67 16.38 16.87
C GLU A 285 -18.56 17.23 15.59
N GLY A 286 -18.87 16.61 14.45
CA GLY A 286 -18.80 17.22 13.12
C GLY A 286 -17.71 16.64 12.21
N MET A 287 -16.63 16.08 12.77
CA MET A 287 -15.62 15.32 12.04
C MET A 287 -16.08 13.88 11.87
N LYS A 288 -16.54 13.53 10.66
CA LYS A 288 -17.14 12.20 10.40
C LYS A 288 -16.11 11.08 10.14
N SER A 289 -14.84 11.40 9.93
CA SER A 289 -13.83 10.42 9.51
C SER A 289 -12.41 10.87 9.85
N SER A 290 -11.68 10.02 10.57
CA SER A 290 -10.25 10.20 10.86
C SER A 290 -9.45 10.29 9.57
N GLU A 291 -9.79 9.49 8.57
CA GLU A 291 -9.16 9.50 7.24
C GLU A 291 -9.28 10.87 6.54
N ARG A 292 -10.41 11.56 6.72
CA ARG A 292 -10.58 12.90 6.16
C ARG A 292 -9.63 13.88 6.85
N LEU A 293 -9.49 13.80 8.16
CA LEU A 293 -8.56 14.64 8.93
C LEU A 293 -7.10 14.33 8.56
N SER A 294 -6.71 13.05 8.46
CA SER A 294 -5.38 12.65 7.99
C SER A 294 -5.05 13.26 6.63
N ARG A 295 -5.98 13.22 5.68
CA ARG A 295 -5.79 13.83 4.35
C ARG A 295 -5.68 15.35 4.37
N LEU A 296 -6.32 16.02 5.34
CA LEU A 296 -6.18 17.48 5.50
C LEU A 296 -4.80 17.83 6.09
N ILE A 297 -4.35 17.06 7.08
CA ILE A 297 -3.03 17.21 7.70
C ILE A 297 -1.92 16.93 6.67
N GLU A 298 -2.03 15.87 5.87
CA GLU A 298 -1.09 15.60 4.78
C GLU A 298 -0.99 16.76 3.78
N LYS A 299 -2.11 17.41 3.46
CA LYS A 299 -2.09 18.59 2.59
C LYS A 299 -1.46 19.79 3.27
N ALA A 300 -1.75 20.01 4.55
CA ALA A 300 -1.14 21.06 5.34
C ALA A 300 0.38 20.88 5.41
N LEU A 301 0.85 19.66 5.72
CA LEU A 301 2.26 19.28 5.71
C LEU A 301 2.92 19.53 4.34
N ASN A 302 2.25 19.16 3.24
CA ASN A 302 2.80 19.41 1.90
C ASN A 302 2.96 20.90 1.58
N VAL A 303 2.09 21.75 2.12
CA VAL A 303 2.18 23.22 1.97
C VAL A 303 3.24 23.79 2.90
N ALA A 304 3.32 23.30 4.14
CA ALA A 304 4.26 23.79 5.15
C ALA A 304 5.68 23.24 5.01
N LYS A 305 5.89 22.17 4.22
CA LYS A 305 7.20 21.51 4.08
C LYS A 305 8.33 22.48 3.70
N SER A 306 8.06 23.51 2.92
CA SER A 306 9.05 24.52 2.53
C SER A 306 9.25 25.64 3.56
N ALA A 307 8.32 25.76 4.50
CA ALA A 307 8.29 26.77 5.56
C ALA A 307 8.89 26.28 6.88
N ILE A 308 8.85 24.96 7.12
CA ILE A 308 9.42 24.34 8.33
C ILE A 308 10.95 24.40 8.25
N ILE A 309 11.55 25.13 9.19
CA ILE A 309 12.99 25.19 9.39
C ILE A 309 13.33 24.18 10.49
N ASP A 310 14.34 23.35 10.27
CA ASP A 310 14.80 22.43 11.31
C ASP A 310 15.42 23.22 12.48
N PRO A 311 14.89 23.08 13.71
CA PRO A 311 15.37 23.82 14.87
C PRO A 311 16.72 23.32 15.40
N LEU A 312 17.19 22.15 14.99
CA LEU A 312 18.45 21.56 15.42
C LEU A 312 19.62 22.01 14.53
N PRO A 313 20.74 22.46 15.12
CA PRO A 313 22.00 22.66 14.39
C PRO A 313 22.47 21.38 13.71
N GLU A 314 23.03 21.51 12.50
CA GLU A 314 23.46 20.37 11.68
C GLU A 314 24.51 19.49 12.37
N ASP A 315 25.37 20.09 13.19
CA ASP A 315 26.38 19.38 13.98
C ASP A 315 25.76 18.39 14.98
N LEU A 316 24.66 18.78 15.62
CA LEU A 316 23.94 17.89 16.55
C LEU A 316 23.19 16.81 15.78
N ARG A 317 22.57 17.16 14.63
CA ARG A 317 21.85 16.20 13.79
C ARG A 317 22.76 15.06 13.33
N ARG A 318 23.93 15.39 12.76
CA ARG A 318 24.91 14.40 12.27
C ARG A 318 25.50 13.56 13.39
N ARG A 319 25.75 14.16 14.56
CA ARG A 319 26.31 13.45 15.72
C ARG A 319 25.35 12.38 16.27
N PHE A 320 24.04 12.62 16.18
CA PHE A 320 23.01 11.74 16.73
C PHE A 320 22.22 10.97 15.65
N ASP A 321 22.63 11.04 14.39
CA ASP A 321 21.99 10.37 13.24
C ASP A 321 20.47 10.64 13.15
N LEU A 322 20.09 11.92 13.35
CA LEU A 322 18.70 12.38 13.32
C LEU A 322 18.26 12.74 11.90
N VAL A 323 16.95 12.62 11.64
CA VAL A 323 16.34 12.89 10.33
C VAL A 323 16.17 14.40 10.11
N ASP A 324 16.22 14.82 8.84
CA ASP A 324 15.96 16.19 8.34
C ASP A 324 14.47 16.41 8.00
#